data_AF-A0A1I8AT40-F1
#
_entry.id   AF-A0A1I8AT40-F1
#
_cell.length_a   1.000
_cell.length_b   1.000
_cell.length_c   1.000
_cell.angle_alpha   90.00
_cell.angle_beta   90.00
_cell.angle_gamma   90.00
#
_symmetry.space_group_name_H-M   'P 1'
#
loop_
_entity.id
_entity.type
_entity.pdbx_description
1 polymer ?
#
loop_
_entity_poly.entity_id
_entity_poly.type
_entity_poly.pdbx_seq_one_letter_code
_entity_poly.pdbx_strand_id
1 'polypeptide(L)'
;MAVLLFWEFQDVPLSLLDGWRHPCRRELVLNAMRCQNSAAEGQTIFGARFFAINQRDTVMHARNPDYQLSLGAAIGPMYGDVYEMNMLYSCYDRCKDSGTVCKNEGMPNPNNCKVCQCPSGFEGNDCSQRQASSHGLKCGETLDAGADWQILESNGVVGAGNYDSRQGNRSDPYRCTWHITAPEGKVIEYDVTFIGTKNQRNDMLCYPVCYFGGLKIKGHEKTWKPEGMKLCCAKQLNKIR
;
A
#
# COMPACT_ATOMS: atom_id res chain seq x y z
N MET A 1 -17.64 24.60 17.18
CA MET A 1 -18.87 23.89 16.73
C MET A 1 -18.44 22.84 15.72
N ALA A 2 -18.40 21.57 16.13
CA ALA A 2 -18.03 20.48 15.26
C ALA A 2 -19.27 20.01 14.48
N VAL A 3 -19.20 20.08 13.15
CA VAL A 3 -20.21 19.47 12.29
C VAL A 3 -19.83 17.99 12.17
N LEU A 4 -20.55 17.15 12.91
CA LEU A 4 -20.59 15.71 12.72
C LEU A 4 -21.30 15.44 11.38
N LEU A 5 -20.55 15.18 10.32
CA LEU A 5 -21.09 14.58 9.11
C LEU A 5 -20.96 13.06 9.22
N PHE A 6 -22.01 12.42 9.72
CA PHE A 6 -22.27 11.01 9.48
C PHE A 6 -22.47 10.82 7.97
N TRP A 7 -21.53 10.15 7.31
CA TRP A 7 -21.81 9.54 6.01
C TRP A 7 -22.30 8.13 6.28
N GLU A 8 -23.62 7.99 6.43
CA GLU A 8 -24.29 6.70 6.19
C GLU A 8 -23.99 6.30 4.75
N PHE A 9 -23.26 5.18 4.56
CA PHE A 9 -23.39 4.44 3.31
C PHE A 9 -24.87 4.11 3.20
N GLN A 10 -25.55 4.69 2.22
CA GLN A 10 -26.88 4.23 1.83
C GLN A 10 -26.83 2.71 1.76
N ASP A 11 -27.67 2.06 2.55
CA ASP A 11 -27.88 0.62 2.55
C ASP A 11 -27.89 0.12 1.12
N VAL A 12 -26.83 -0.58 0.69
CA VAL A 12 -26.90 -1.36 -0.54
C VAL A 12 -27.97 -2.42 -0.26
N PRO A 13 -29.13 -2.38 -0.93
CA PRO A 13 -30.20 -3.31 -0.60
C PRO A 13 -29.69 -4.74 -0.76
N LEU A 14 -29.89 -5.58 0.26
CA LEU A 14 -29.54 -7.01 0.23
C LEU A 14 -30.09 -7.73 -1.02
N SER A 15 -31.13 -7.18 -1.64
CA SER A 15 -31.71 -7.62 -2.91
C SER A 15 -30.79 -7.48 -4.14
N LEU A 16 -29.80 -6.59 -4.14
CA LEU A 16 -28.77 -6.51 -5.20
C LEU A 16 -27.73 -7.64 -5.11
N LEU A 17 -27.68 -8.35 -3.98
CA LEU A 17 -26.77 -9.48 -3.76
C LEU A 17 -27.39 -10.84 -4.11
N ASP A 18 -28.67 -10.90 -4.48
CA ASP A 18 -29.40 -12.15 -4.77
C ASP A 18 -29.02 -12.79 -6.12
N GLY A 19 -28.34 -12.07 -7.01
CA GLY A 19 -27.87 -12.58 -8.30
C GLY A 19 -26.58 -13.42 -8.25
N TRP A 20 -25.89 -13.46 -7.11
CA TRP A 20 -24.56 -14.07 -7.00
C TRP A 20 -24.68 -15.54 -6.56
N ARG A 21 -24.71 -16.45 -7.54
CA ARG A 21 -24.96 -17.90 -7.41
C ARG A 21 -24.05 -18.73 -6.48
N HIS A 22 -23.13 -18.13 -5.71
CA HIS A 22 -22.22 -18.87 -4.82
C HIS A 22 -22.17 -18.30 -3.39
N PRO A 23 -22.46 -19.13 -2.36
CA PRO A 23 -22.47 -18.73 -0.95
C PRO A 23 -21.16 -18.07 -0.49
N CYS A 24 -20.00 -18.54 -0.94
CA CYS A 24 -18.70 -17.96 -0.58
C CYS A 24 -18.49 -16.52 -1.08
N ARG A 25 -19.14 -16.09 -2.17
CA ARG A 25 -18.97 -14.70 -2.68
C ARG A 25 -19.71 -13.68 -1.84
N ARG A 26 -20.84 -14.04 -1.23
CA ARG A 26 -21.64 -13.14 -0.40
C ARG A 26 -20.92 -12.79 0.91
N GLU A 27 -20.33 -13.79 1.55
CA GLU A 27 -19.61 -13.63 2.81
C GLU A 27 -18.29 -12.86 2.62
N LEU A 28 -17.58 -13.12 1.52
CA LEU A 28 -16.40 -12.34 1.11
C LEU A 28 -16.73 -10.86 0.84
N VAL A 29 -17.86 -10.55 0.22
CA VAL A 29 -18.28 -9.16 -0.06
C VAL A 29 -18.74 -8.45 1.21
N LEU A 30 -19.51 -9.13 2.08
CA LEU A 30 -19.93 -8.56 3.37
C LEU A 30 -18.74 -8.34 4.32
N ASN A 31 -17.79 -9.28 4.35
CA ASN A 31 -16.55 -9.11 5.10
C ASN A 31 -15.63 -8.07 4.46
N ALA A 32 -15.57 -7.99 3.13
CA ALA A 32 -14.88 -6.92 2.42
C ALA A 32 -15.50 -5.54 2.72
N MET A 33 -16.82 -5.43 2.85
CA MET A 33 -17.52 -4.19 3.25
C MET A 33 -17.26 -3.84 4.72
N ARG A 34 -17.11 -4.81 5.63
CA ARG A 34 -16.62 -4.52 7.00
C ARG A 34 -15.16 -4.04 7.00
N CYS A 35 -14.32 -4.60 6.12
CA CYS A 35 -12.98 -4.09 5.84
C CYS A 35 -12.98 -2.74 5.05
N GLN A 36 -14.13 -2.22 4.60
CA GLN A 36 -14.19 -0.90 3.96
C GLN A 36 -14.13 0.25 4.97
N ASN A 37 -14.39 0.01 6.26
CA ASN A 37 -14.17 1.05 7.27
C ASN A 37 -12.68 1.35 7.46
N SER A 38 -11.79 0.39 7.22
CA SER A 38 -10.34 0.57 7.06
C SER A 38 -9.97 1.09 5.66
N ALA A 39 -10.81 0.87 4.65
CA ALA A 39 -10.72 1.55 3.35
C ALA A 39 -11.11 3.05 3.41
N ALA A 40 -11.43 3.59 4.58
CA ALA A 40 -11.55 5.03 4.81
C ALA A 40 -10.24 5.80 4.52
N GLU A 41 -9.10 5.10 4.37
CA GLU A 41 -7.77 5.66 4.07
C GLU A 41 -7.26 5.27 2.66
N GLY A 42 -8.17 4.88 1.75
CA GLY A 42 -7.90 4.91 0.29
C GLY A 42 -7.15 3.74 -0.32
N GLN A 43 -7.05 2.58 0.35
CA GLN A 43 -6.33 1.41 -0.18
C GLN A 43 -6.99 0.08 0.21
N THR A 44 -7.20 -0.78 -0.77
CA THR A 44 -7.78 -2.12 -0.60
C THR A 44 -7.20 -3.08 -1.65
N ILE A 45 -7.22 -4.39 -1.38
CA ILE A 45 -6.88 -5.43 -2.38
C ILE A 45 -7.70 -5.30 -3.68
N PHE A 46 -8.89 -4.70 -3.63
CA PHE A 46 -9.76 -4.51 -4.79
C PHE A 46 -9.40 -3.27 -5.62
N GLY A 47 -9.22 -3.46 -6.93
CA GLY A 47 -8.95 -2.34 -7.85
C GLY A 47 -10.17 -1.45 -8.08
N ALA A 48 -9.98 -0.19 -8.44
CA ALA A 48 -11.04 0.83 -8.53
C ALA A 48 -12.30 0.48 -9.37
N ARG A 49 -12.19 -0.53 -10.25
CA ARG A 49 -13.25 -1.00 -11.15
C ARG A 49 -13.78 -2.40 -10.81
N PHE A 50 -13.34 -2.99 -9.69
CA PHE A 50 -13.52 -4.41 -9.40
C PHE A 50 -15.00 -4.83 -9.28
N PHE A 51 -15.84 -3.96 -8.75
CA PHE A 51 -17.28 -4.19 -8.58
C PHE A 51 -18.13 -3.52 -9.66
N ALA A 52 -17.51 -3.01 -10.74
CA ALA A 52 -18.22 -2.31 -11.78
C ALA A 52 -18.97 -3.30 -12.70
N ILE A 53 -20.24 -2.99 -12.99
CA ILE A 53 -21.01 -3.74 -13.99
C ILE A 53 -20.35 -3.60 -15.37
N ASN A 54 -19.99 -2.38 -15.74
CA ASN A 54 -19.16 -2.12 -16.91
C ASN A 54 -17.70 -1.95 -16.49
N GLN A 55 -16.79 -2.71 -17.08
CA GLN A 55 -15.35 -2.70 -16.73
C GLN A 55 -14.62 -1.37 -17.01
N ARG A 56 -15.30 -0.40 -17.65
CA ARG A 56 -14.78 0.95 -17.88
C ARG A 56 -15.14 1.92 -16.75
N ASP A 57 -16.15 1.60 -15.96
CA ASP A 57 -16.64 2.47 -14.91
C ASP A 57 -15.75 2.35 -13.67
N THR A 58 -15.45 3.50 -13.08
CA THR A 58 -14.79 3.55 -11.77
C THR A 58 -15.89 3.61 -10.73
N VAL A 59 -15.93 2.63 -9.84
CA VAL A 59 -16.97 2.49 -8.81
C VAL A 59 -16.41 2.60 -7.40
N MET A 60 -15.08 2.67 -7.27
CA MET A 60 -14.39 2.98 -6.02
C MET A 60 -13.45 4.14 -6.25
N HIS A 61 -13.63 5.17 -5.42
CA HIS A 61 -12.84 6.38 -5.45
C HIS A 61 -12.06 6.49 -4.13
N ALA A 62 -10.76 6.69 -4.23
CA ALA A 62 -9.96 6.99 -3.06
C ALA A 62 -10.36 8.37 -2.53
N ARG A 63 -10.44 8.51 -1.20
CA ARG A 63 -10.74 9.81 -0.58
C ARG A 63 -9.67 10.85 -0.92
N ASN A 64 -8.40 10.44 -0.89
CA ASN A 64 -7.30 11.20 -1.45
C ASN A 64 -7.10 10.78 -2.92
N PRO A 65 -7.29 11.67 -3.91
CA PRO A 65 -7.11 11.33 -5.34
C PRO A 65 -5.72 10.82 -5.69
N ASP A 66 -4.69 11.22 -4.95
CA ASP A 66 -3.31 10.76 -5.14
C ASP A 66 -3.16 9.25 -4.87
N TYR A 67 -4.07 8.67 -4.09
CA TYR A 67 -4.12 7.25 -3.74
C TYR A 67 -4.98 6.43 -4.71
N GLN A 68 -5.57 7.04 -5.74
CA GLN A 68 -6.47 6.33 -6.66
C GLN A 68 -5.78 5.14 -7.36
N LEU A 69 -4.49 5.25 -7.68
CA LEU A 69 -3.70 4.16 -8.25
C LEU A 69 -3.20 3.16 -7.19
N SER A 70 -3.35 3.46 -5.90
CA SER A 70 -3.07 2.53 -4.81
C SER A 70 -4.22 1.54 -4.57
N LEU A 71 -5.43 1.82 -5.04
CA LEU A 71 -6.56 0.89 -5.00
C LEU A 71 -6.28 -0.36 -5.85
N GLY A 72 -6.17 -1.50 -5.20
CA GLY A 72 -5.88 -2.80 -5.79
C GLY A 72 -4.49 -3.31 -5.44
N ALA A 73 -4.39 -4.64 -5.32
CA ALA A 73 -3.11 -5.33 -5.14
C ALA A 73 -2.35 -5.51 -6.46
N ALA A 74 -1.05 -5.22 -6.45
CA ALA A 74 -0.16 -5.53 -7.57
C ALA A 74 0.50 -6.91 -7.43
N ILE A 75 0.75 -7.36 -6.19
CA ILE A 75 1.65 -8.48 -5.86
C ILE A 75 1.01 -9.48 -4.87
N GLY A 76 -0.14 -9.12 -4.27
CA GLY A 76 -0.87 -9.91 -3.28
C GLY A 76 -1.54 -9.00 -2.25
N PRO A 77 -2.17 -9.56 -1.20
CA PRO A 77 -2.68 -8.79 -0.08
C PRO A 77 -1.57 -7.95 0.56
N MET A 78 -1.83 -6.67 0.80
CA MET A 78 -0.90 -5.79 1.51
C MET A 78 -1.03 -5.97 3.02
N TYR A 79 -0.06 -5.45 3.78
CA TYR A 79 -0.06 -5.56 5.24
C TYR A 79 -1.40 -5.15 5.87
N GLY A 80 -1.98 -4.02 5.43
CA GLY A 80 -3.29 -3.56 5.88
C GLY A 80 -4.39 -4.60 5.66
N ASP A 81 -4.49 -5.20 4.47
CA ASP A 81 -5.48 -6.25 4.21
C ASP A 81 -5.30 -7.46 5.15
N VAL A 82 -4.07 -7.91 5.35
CA VAL A 82 -3.76 -9.04 6.23
C VAL A 82 -4.05 -8.70 7.70
N TYR A 83 -3.71 -7.48 8.11
CA TYR A 83 -4.00 -6.96 9.45
C TYR A 83 -5.49 -6.95 9.73
N GLU A 84 -6.29 -6.38 8.83
CA GLU A 84 -7.75 -6.30 8.97
C GLU A 84 -8.38 -7.69 9.02
N MET A 85 -7.92 -8.62 8.18
CA MET A 85 -8.38 -10.01 8.20
C MET A 85 -8.01 -10.72 9.52
N ASN A 86 -6.77 -10.55 10.00
CA ASN A 86 -6.35 -11.13 11.26
C ASN A 86 -7.10 -10.54 12.46
N MET A 87 -7.44 -9.25 12.43
CA MET A 87 -8.29 -8.61 13.44
C MET A 87 -9.70 -9.17 13.39
N LEU A 88 -10.33 -9.21 12.20
CA LEU A 88 -11.70 -9.67 12.01
C LEU A 88 -11.91 -11.11 12.51
N TYR A 89 -10.97 -12.00 12.22
CA TYR A 89 -11.03 -13.41 12.64
C TYR A 89 -10.32 -13.68 13.97
N SER A 90 -9.92 -12.64 14.71
CA SER A 90 -9.25 -12.75 16.02
C SER A 90 -7.99 -13.62 15.99
N CYS A 91 -7.27 -13.65 14.86
CA CYS A 91 -6.03 -14.43 14.70
C CYS A 91 -4.94 -13.97 15.68
N TYR A 92 -4.88 -12.68 15.99
CA TYR A 92 -3.89 -12.13 16.92
C TYR A 92 -4.05 -12.62 18.35
N ASP A 93 -5.22 -13.17 18.71
CA ASP A 93 -5.47 -13.74 20.03
C ASP A 93 -4.53 -14.91 20.37
N ARG A 94 -4.02 -15.60 19.34
CA ARG A 94 -3.05 -16.69 19.48
C ARG A 94 -1.74 -16.23 20.13
N CYS A 95 -1.43 -14.93 20.06
CA CYS A 95 -0.18 -14.37 20.55
C CYS A 95 -0.36 -13.48 21.80
N LYS A 96 -1.53 -13.52 22.47
CA LYS A 96 -1.83 -12.72 23.67
C LYS A 96 -0.76 -12.82 24.75
N ASP A 97 -0.27 -14.04 25.00
CA ASP A 97 0.69 -14.32 26.07
C ASP A 97 2.15 -14.33 25.59
N SER A 98 2.43 -13.88 24.37
CA SER A 98 3.77 -13.99 23.77
C SER A 98 4.80 -13.03 24.36
N GLY A 99 4.36 -11.90 24.91
CA GLY A 99 5.24 -10.80 25.36
C GLY A 99 5.98 -10.07 24.23
N THR A 100 5.70 -10.41 22.96
CA THR A 100 6.35 -9.78 21.80
C THR A 100 5.87 -8.35 21.61
N VAL A 101 6.81 -7.41 21.54
CA VAL A 101 6.53 -5.99 21.32
C VAL A 101 6.94 -5.61 19.90
N CYS A 102 5.99 -5.14 19.11
CA CYS A 102 6.22 -4.69 17.74
C CYS A 102 6.27 -3.15 17.67
N LYS A 103 7.13 -2.63 16.80
CA LYS A 103 7.28 -1.20 16.48
C LYS A 103 6.57 -0.88 15.16
N ASN A 104 6.48 0.42 14.85
CA ASN A 104 5.95 0.92 13.58
C ASN A 104 4.60 0.29 13.19
N GLU A 105 3.72 0.10 14.17
CA GLU A 105 2.39 -0.54 14.01
C GLU A 105 2.41 -1.97 13.44
N GLY A 106 3.52 -2.68 13.60
CA GLY A 106 3.55 -4.13 13.45
C GLY A 106 2.70 -4.83 14.51
N MET A 107 2.35 -6.08 14.24
CA MET A 107 1.61 -6.95 15.15
C MET A 107 2.31 -8.30 15.31
N PRO A 108 2.25 -8.97 16.47
CA PRO A 108 2.80 -10.31 16.62
C PRO A 108 2.23 -11.25 15.55
N ASN A 109 3.10 -11.98 14.85
CA ASN A 109 2.69 -12.84 13.75
C ASN A 109 1.89 -14.04 14.30
N PRO A 110 0.61 -14.24 13.92
CA PRO A 110 -0.21 -15.33 14.43
C PRO A 110 0.31 -16.75 14.14
N ASN A 111 1.23 -16.89 13.17
CA ASN A 111 1.88 -18.16 12.84
C ASN A 111 3.20 -18.37 13.59
N ASN A 112 3.79 -17.30 14.13
CA ASN A 112 4.99 -17.35 14.95
C ASN A 112 5.03 -16.13 15.88
N CYS A 113 4.50 -16.30 17.09
CA CYS A 113 4.34 -15.20 18.03
C CYS A 113 5.65 -14.58 18.53
N LYS A 114 6.83 -15.12 18.17
CA LYS A 114 8.14 -14.56 18.54
C LYS A 114 8.64 -13.48 17.57
N VAL A 115 7.97 -13.31 16.44
CA VAL A 115 8.33 -12.32 15.41
C VAL A 115 7.10 -11.50 15.03
N CYS A 116 7.31 -10.27 14.62
CA CYS A 116 6.25 -9.38 14.18
C CYS A 116 5.97 -9.54 12.68
N GLN A 117 4.70 -9.39 12.32
CA GLN A 117 4.27 -9.06 10.97
C GLN A 117 4.40 -7.54 10.80
N CYS A 118 5.23 -7.12 9.84
CA CYS A 118 5.60 -5.71 9.67
C CYS A 118 4.88 -5.05 8.49
N PRO A 119 4.50 -3.76 8.60
CA PRO A 119 4.08 -3.00 7.44
C PRO A 119 5.20 -2.87 6.40
N SER A 120 4.82 -2.72 5.13
CA SER A 120 5.80 -2.53 4.05
C SER A 120 6.70 -1.32 4.36
N GLY A 121 8.01 -1.51 4.17
CA GLY A 121 9.03 -0.52 4.52
C GLY A 121 9.75 -0.82 5.85
N PHE A 122 9.22 -1.74 6.66
CA PHE A 122 9.83 -2.17 7.93
C PHE A 122 10.14 -3.68 7.94
N GLU A 123 11.13 -4.08 8.73
CA GLU A 123 11.51 -5.48 8.98
C GLU A 123 12.16 -5.68 10.35
N GLY A 124 12.69 -6.89 10.55
CA GLY A 124 13.24 -7.35 11.81
C GLY A 124 12.19 -8.07 12.65
N ASN A 125 12.63 -8.70 13.73
CA ASN A 125 11.73 -9.45 14.60
C ASN A 125 10.69 -8.55 15.27
N ASP A 126 10.96 -7.24 15.40
CA ASP A 126 10.12 -6.25 16.05
C ASP A 126 9.66 -5.11 15.11
N CYS A 127 9.92 -5.19 13.80
CA CYS A 127 9.63 -4.12 12.83
C CYS A 127 10.35 -2.80 13.04
N SER A 128 11.42 -2.74 13.86
CA SER A 128 12.19 -1.51 14.08
C SER A 128 13.13 -1.15 12.93
N GLN A 129 13.48 -2.13 12.10
CA GLN A 129 14.50 -1.97 11.07
C GLN A 129 13.87 -1.53 9.76
N ARG A 130 14.62 -0.76 8.97
CA ARG A 130 14.27 -0.46 7.59
C ARG A 130 14.33 -1.75 6.76
N GLN A 131 13.30 -1.98 5.96
CA GLN A 131 13.24 -3.18 5.13
C GLN A 131 14.41 -3.23 4.13
N ALA A 132 15.20 -4.30 4.17
CA ALA A 132 16.35 -4.49 3.30
C ALA A 132 15.94 -4.50 1.82
N SER A 133 16.92 -4.17 0.99
CA SER A 133 16.82 -4.35 -0.44
C SER A 133 16.70 -5.83 -0.79
N SER A 134 15.95 -6.15 -1.84
CA SER A 134 15.80 -7.53 -2.31
C SER A 134 16.80 -7.87 -3.41
N HIS A 135 16.96 -9.17 -3.69
CA HIS A 135 17.73 -9.69 -4.84
C HIS A 135 19.19 -9.19 -4.92
N GLY A 136 19.83 -8.93 -3.78
CA GLY A 136 21.22 -8.48 -3.71
C GLY A 136 21.46 -7.05 -4.22
N LEU A 137 20.41 -6.26 -4.43
CA LEU A 137 20.54 -4.85 -4.76
C LEU A 137 21.27 -4.09 -3.65
N LYS A 138 22.15 -3.16 -4.03
CA LYS A 138 22.86 -2.27 -3.11
C LYS A 138 22.22 -0.88 -3.16
N CYS A 139 21.09 -0.72 -2.50
CA CYS A 139 20.29 0.49 -2.51
C CYS A 139 19.45 0.62 -1.24
N GLY A 140 18.97 1.83 -0.97
CA GLY A 140 18.13 2.11 0.20
C GLY A 140 18.96 2.45 1.43
N GLU A 141 18.62 3.57 2.07
CA GLU A 141 19.36 4.13 3.21
C GLU A 141 18.40 4.83 4.17
N THR A 142 18.91 5.24 5.34
CA THR A 142 18.23 6.17 6.24
C THR A 142 18.84 7.54 6.04
N LEU A 143 18.02 8.55 5.77
CA LEU A 143 18.44 9.91 5.45
C LEU A 143 17.76 10.91 6.37
N ASP A 144 18.49 11.95 6.78
CA ASP A 144 17.93 13.07 7.53
C ASP A 144 17.64 14.24 6.58
N ALA A 145 16.38 14.63 6.50
CA ALA A 145 15.94 15.77 5.73
C ALA A 145 16.44 17.08 6.37
N GLY A 146 17.16 17.86 5.56
CA GLY A 146 17.62 19.21 5.92
C GLY A 146 16.66 20.31 5.49
N ALA A 147 17.10 21.56 5.63
CA ALA A 147 16.37 22.72 5.10
C ALA A 147 16.49 22.87 3.57
N ASP A 148 17.57 22.30 3.00
CA ASP A 148 17.87 22.37 1.57
C ASP A 148 17.40 21.11 0.84
N TRP A 149 17.02 21.28 -0.44
CA TRP A 149 16.65 20.17 -1.31
C TRP A 149 17.82 19.20 -1.51
N GLN A 150 17.56 17.92 -1.30
CA GLN A 150 18.49 16.82 -1.53
C GLN A 150 17.97 15.93 -2.66
N ILE A 151 18.87 15.52 -3.56
CA ILE A 151 18.52 14.63 -4.66
C ILE A 151 18.68 13.19 -4.20
N LEU A 152 17.60 12.41 -4.29
CA LEU A 152 17.59 10.97 -4.06
C LEU A 152 17.38 10.26 -5.40
N GLU A 153 18.40 9.53 -5.83
CA GLU A 153 18.33 8.72 -7.05
C GLU A 153 18.53 7.23 -6.76
N SER A 154 17.72 6.41 -7.42
CA SER A 154 17.90 4.96 -7.44
C SER A 154 18.02 4.48 -8.88
N ASN A 155 19.25 4.20 -9.30
CA ASN A 155 19.53 3.63 -10.62
C ASN A 155 19.69 2.11 -10.50
N GLY A 156 19.02 1.35 -11.36
CA GLY A 156 19.07 -0.11 -11.36
C GLY A 156 17.72 -0.74 -11.69
N VAL A 157 17.62 -2.04 -11.53
CA VAL A 157 16.37 -2.77 -11.77
C VAL A 157 15.57 -2.82 -10.47
N VAL A 158 14.44 -2.10 -10.44
CA VAL A 158 13.42 -2.15 -9.38
C VAL A 158 12.07 -2.54 -9.99
N GLY A 159 11.13 -3.03 -9.19
CA GLY A 159 9.86 -3.57 -9.67
C GLY A 159 9.98 -5.01 -10.14
N ALA A 160 9.32 -5.39 -11.24
CA ALA A 160 9.22 -6.79 -11.66
C ALA A 160 10.54 -7.41 -12.18
N GLY A 161 11.68 -6.70 -12.10
CA GLY A 161 12.98 -7.25 -12.49
C GLY A 161 13.27 -7.24 -14.00
N ASN A 162 12.28 -6.93 -14.84
CA ASN A 162 12.39 -7.00 -16.29
C ASN A 162 11.41 -6.04 -16.97
N TYR A 163 11.78 -5.52 -18.15
CA TYR A 163 10.90 -4.74 -19.02
C TYR A 163 9.87 -5.61 -19.76
N ASP A 164 10.15 -6.91 -19.96
CA ASP A 164 9.17 -7.84 -20.50
C ASP A 164 8.22 -8.32 -19.39
N SER A 165 6.98 -7.82 -19.46
CA SER A 165 5.86 -8.20 -18.62
C SER A 165 5.58 -9.71 -18.51
N ARG A 166 6.06 -10.52 -19.46
CA ARG A 166 5.91 -11.98 -19.47
C ARG A 166 7.03 -12.70 -18.71
N GLN A 167 8.14 -12.00 -18.44
CA GLN A 167 9.32 -12.55 -17.80
C GLN A 167 9.57 -11.99 -16.39
N GLY A 168 8.92 -10.89 -16.02
CA GLY A 168 9.03 -10.32 -14.69
C GLY A 168 8.28 -11.13 -13.63
N ASN A 169 8.92 -11.39 -12.48
CA ASN A 169 8.25 -12.01 -11.35
C ASN A 169 7.58 -10.94 -10.48
N ARG A 170 6.25 -10.83 -10.61
CA ARG A 170 5.49 -9.87 -9.82
C ARG A 170 5.35 -10.28 -8.36
N SER A 171 5.34 -11.59 -8.07
CA SER A 171 5.19 -12.08 -6.69
C SER A 171 6.44 -11.83 -5.84
N ASP A 172 7.58 -11.57 -6.47
CA ASP A 172 8.87 -11.32 -5.82
C ASP A 172 9.65 -10.21 -6.54
N PRO A 173 9.26 -8.94 -6.32
CA PRO A 173 9.85 -7.80 -7.02
C PRO A 173 11.22 -7.41 -6.44
N TYR A 174 12.03 -6.79 -7.29
CA TYR A 174 13.23 -6.05 -6.92
C TYR A 174 12.83 -4.76 -6.20
N ARG A 175 13.29 -4.57 -4.97
CA ARG A 175 12.87 -3.47 -4.11
C ARG A 175 14.07 -2.83 -3.43
N CYS A 176 14.00 -1.51 -3.34
CA CYS A 176 14.82 -0.67 -2.47
C CYS A 176 13.88 0.07 -1.52
N THR A 177 14.36 0.38 -0.31
CA THR A 177 13.58 1.08 0.72
C THR A 177 14.41 2.19 1.29
N TRP A 178 13.87 3.41 1.41
CA TRP A 178 14.50 4.50 2.15
C TRP A 178 13.63 4.89 3.32
N HIS A 179 14.26 5.21 4.45
CA HIS A 179 13.62 5.93 5.55
C HIS A 179 14.14 7.36 5.51
N ILE A 180 13.25 8.34 5.50
CA ILE A 180 13.63 9.75 5.55
C ILE A 180 13.03 10.33 6.81
N THR A 181 13.87 10.89 7.68
CA THR A 181 13.51 11.47 8.97
C THR A 181 13.65 12.99 8.93
N ALA A 182 12.81 13.69 9.69
CA ALA A 182 12.93 15.12 9.90
C ALA A 182 12.97 15.43 11.40
N PRO A 183 13.55 16.57 11.81
CA PRO A 183 13.48 17.03 13.19
C PRO A 183 12.04 17.11 13.69
N GLU A 184 11.85 16.94 14.99
CA GLU A 184 10.53 16.98 15.62
C GLU A 184 9.79 18.29 15.30
N GLY A 185 8.49 18.19 14.96
CA GLY A 185 7.65 19.33 14.59
C GLY A 185 7.87 19.85 13.16
N LYS A 186 8.74 19.23 12.36
CA LYS A 186 8.89 19.50 10.93
C LYS A 186 8.16 18.45 10.10
N VAL A 187 7.79 18.86 8.89
CA VAL A 187 7.24 18.00 7.84
C VAL A 187 8.24 17.92 6.70
N ILE A 188 8.33 16.74 6.09
CA ILE A 188 9.20 16.50 4.93
C ILE A 188 8.40 16.89 3.69
N GLU A 189 8.95 17.83 2.92
CA GLU A 189 8.47 18.09 1.56
C GLU A 189 9.26 17.24 0.56
N TYR A 190 8.59 16.76 -0.48
CA TYR A 190 9.24 16.04 -1.56
C TYR A 190 8.66 16.38 -2.93
N ASP A 191 9.49 16.30 -3.96
CA ASP A 191 9.07 16.33 -5.36
C ASP A 191 9.64 15.13 -6.11
N VAL A 192 8.76 14.40 -6.79
CA VAL A 192 9.14 13.24 -7.59
C VAL A 192 9.23 13.69 -9.04
N THR A 193 10.45 13.86 -9.53
CA THR A 193 10.72 14.42 -10.86
C THR A 193 10.77 13.35 -11.95
N PHE A 194 11.13 12.11 -11.61
CA PHE A 194 11.27 11.03 -12.57
C PHE A 194 10.93 9.66 -11.99
N ILE A 195 10.10 8.90 -12.72
CA ILE A 195 9.89 7.47 -12.53
C ILE A 195 9.81 6.85 -13.93
N GLY A 196 10.69 5.89 -14.23
CA GLY A 196 10.63 5.21 -15.52
C GLY A 196 11.94 4.55 -15.91
N THR A 197 12.01 4.18 -17.20
CA THR A 197 13.18 3.59 -17.82
C THR A 197 13.84 4.62 -18.72
N LYS A 198 15.15 4.81 -18.58
CA LYS A 198 15.92 5.74 -19.44
C LYS A 198 15.73 5.35 -20.92
N ASN A 199 15.62 6.35 -21.79
CA ASN A 199 15.39 6.20 -23.23
C ASN A 199 14.06 5.50 -23.61
N GLN A 200 13.07 5.50 -22.72
CA GLN A 200 11.72 5.00 -22.99
C GLN A 200 10.69 6.11 -22.78
N ARG A 201 9.43 5.82 -23.12
CA ARG A 201 8.31 6.75 -22.89
C ARG A 201 8.13 6.99 -21.39
N ASN A 202 7.87 8.24 -21.01
CA ASN A 202 7.68 8.65 -19.60
C ASN A 202 6.55 7.89 -18.88
N ASP A 203 5.54 7.41 -19.62
CA ASP A 203 4.41 6.64 -19.08
C ASP A 203 4.53 5.13 -19.27
N MET A 204 5.72 4.60 -19.58
CA MET A 204 5.90 3.17 -19.82
C MET A 204 5.48 2.29 -18.62
N LEU A 205 5.56 2.81 -17.39
CA LEU A 205 5.13 2.11 -16.16
C LEU A 205 3.69 2.44 -15.75
N CYS A 206 3.00 3.35 -16.47
CA CYS A 206 1.68 3.86 -16.10
C CYS A 206 0.57 2.85 -16.40
N TYR A 207 0.36 1.94 -15.45
CA TYR A 207 -0.72 0.95 -15.48
C TYR A 207 -1.53 1.04 -14.19
N PRO A 208 -2.81 0.59 -14.18
CA PRO A 208 -3.55 0.42 -12.94
C PRO A 208 -2.70 -0.34 -11.91
N VAL A 209 -2.78 0.06 -10.63
CA VAL A 209 -2.00 -0.47 -9.52
C VAL A 209 -0.47 -0.38 -9.62
N CYS A 210 0.06 0.35 -10.61
CA CYS A 210 1.50 0.43 -10.92
C CYS A 210 2.13 -0.94 -11.14
N TYR A 211 1.47 -1.72 -11.99
CA TYR A 211 1.70 -3.15 -12.19
C TYR A 211 3.13 -3.57 -12.55
N PHE A 212 3.86 -2.74 -13.30
CA PHE A 212 5.22 -3.06 -13.76
C PHE A 212 6.32 -2.57 -12.81
N GLY A 213 5.97 -1.68 -11.90
CA GLY A 213 6.91 -0.99 -11.04
C GLY A 213 6.49 0.45 -10.84
N GLY A 214 7.11 1.08 -9.85
CA GLY A 214 6.83 2.44 -9.46
C GLY A 214 7.43 2.76 -8.10
N LEU A 215 7.22 4.00 -7.67
CA LEU A 215 7.56 4.47 -6.34
C LEU A 215 6.36 4.27 -5.41
N LYS A 216 6.62 3.80 -4.19
CA LYS A 216 5.64 3.77 -3.11
C LYS A 216 6.06 4.74 -2.02
N ILE A 217 5.21 5.70 -1.70
CA ILE A 217 5.47 6.70 -0.66
C ILE A 217 4.55 6.42 0.53
N LYS A 218 5.13 6.28 1.72
CA LYS A 218 4.42 6.12 3.00
C LYS A 218 4.80 7.26 3.94
N GLY A 219 3.94 7.54 4.91
CA GLY A 219 4.15 8.60 5.91
C GLY A 219 3.33 9.87 5.71
N HIS A 220 2.50 9.95 4.66
CA HIS A 220 1.51 11.02 4.50
C HIS A 220 0.26 10.77 5.38
N GLU A 221 -0.11 9.49 5.53
CA GLU A 221 -1.14 9.07 6.49
C GLU A 221 -0.54 8.98 7.90
N LYS A 222 -1.38 9.15 8.92
CA LYS A 222 -0.97 9.08 10.33
C LYS A 222 -0.54 7.67 10.78
N THR A 223 -0.94 6.65 10.03
CA THR A 223 -0.67 5.24 10.31
C THR A 223 0.15 4.60 9.18
N TRP A 224 0.98 3.63 9.55
CA TRP A 224 1.81 2.79 8.71
C TRP A 224 1.05 1.55 8.18
N LYS A 225 -0.16 1.28 8.67
CA LYS A 225 -0.94 0.08 8.31
C LYS A 225 -1.35 0.04 6.84
N PRO A 226 -1.89 1.12 6.23
CA PRO A 226 -2.12 1.14 4.79
C PRO A 226 -0.80 0.98 4.03
N GLU A 227 -0.86 0.51 2.80
CA GLU A 227 0.26 0.57 1.86
C GLU A 227 0.61 2.03 1.46
N GLY A 228 1.64 2.23 0.64
CA GLY A 228 2.00 3.58 0.17
C GLY A 228 1.16 4.09 -1.00
N MET A 229 1.11 5.41 -1.14
CA MET A 229 0.74 6.05 -2.40
C MET A 229 1.64 5.49 -3.52
N LYS A 230 1.06 5.00 -4.60
CA LYS A 230 1.78 4.45 -5.75
C LYS A 230 1.91 5.50 -6.85
N LEU A 231 3.15 5.74 -7.29
CA LEU A 231 3.47 6.62 -8.41
C LEU A 231 4.15 5.82 -9.52
N CYS A 232 3.60 5.90 -10.73
CA CYS A 232 4.17 5.27 -11.93
C CYS A 232 3.77 5.97 -13.23
N CYS A 233 2.96 7.03 -13.15
CA CYS A 233 2.49 7.81 -14.29
C CYS A 233 3.07 9.22 -14.28
N ALA A 234 3.42 9.75 -15.44
CA ALA A 234 4.00 11.09 -15.62
C ALA A 234 3.11 12.19 -15.03
N LYS A 235 1.78 12.05 -15.10
CA LYS A 235 0.80 12.99 -14.51
C LYS A 235 0.87 13.14 -12.99
N GLN A 236 1.56 12.24 -12.29
CA GLN A 236 1.72 12.28 -10.83
C GLN A 236 2.99 13.01 -10.40
N LEU A 237 3.93 13.22 -11.33
CA LEU A 237 5.27 13.78 -11.12
C LEU A 237 5.25 15.32 -11.13
N ASN A 238 6.35 15.93 -10.69
CA ASN A 238 6.56 17.39 -10.62
C ASN A 238 5.47 18.10 -9.81
N LYS A 239 5.24 17.58 -8.61
CA LYS A 239 4.20 18.02 -7.67
C LYS A 239 4.79 17.94 -6.27
N ILE A 240 5.08 19.10 -5.71
CA ILE A 240 5.54 19.25 -4.32
C ILE A 240 4.42 18.80 -3.39
N ARG A 241 4.77 17.96 -2.42
CA ARG A 241 3.89 17.42 -1.38
C ARG A 241 4.58 17.44 -0.04
#